data_AF-A0A9R0V2Z8-F1
#
_entry.id   AF-A0A9R0V2Z8-F1
#
_cell.length_a   1.000
_cell.length_b   1.000
_cell.length_c   1.000
_cell.angle_alpha   90.00
_cell.angle_beta   90.00
_cell.angle_gamma   90.00
#
_symmetry.space_group_name_H-M   'P 1'
#
loop_
_entity.id
_entity.type
_entity.pdbx_description
1 polymer ?
#
loop_
_entity_poly.entity_id
_entity_poly.type
_entity_poly.pdbx_seq_one_letter_code
_entity_poly.pdbx_strand_id
1 'polypeptide(L)'
;MAGNGASAWRQLTPFPLYLAIFFLLGANGAEAATSFSFTNACAHPVWVGALSGATSPQLPRTGFYLAPGATSALAAPSSGAWSGNFWARTGCGVDEGTGSLACATADCGTGDVACEGRGPAPPVTLAEITLAAPGSGGLDFYDVSLVDGFNLPVSITPSHGGCQAAACAGDVNAVCPSDLRVVSGSSGEVVACKSACNAYGSARYCCSGDYGTPAACGPTNYSQVFKAACPAAYSYAYDDASSTFTCSGAATYHITFCPAT
;
A
#
# COMPACT_ATOMS: atom_id res chain seq x y z
N MET A 1 -84.84 6.13 63.88
CA MET A 1 -85.74 5.84 62.75
C MET A 1 -85.09 6.41 61.49
N ALA A 2 -85.13 5.62 60.41
CA ALA A 2 -84.84 5.89 58.99
C ALA A 2 -84.39 7.33 58.63
N GLY A 3 -83.35 7.58 57.83
CA GLY A 3 -82.91 6.93 56.60
C GLY A 3 -82.57 8.04 55.58
N ASN A 4 -81.91 7.67 54.48
CA ASN A 4 -81.43 8.46 53.32
C ASN A 4 -79.92 8.77 53.39
N GLY A 5 -79.04 8.27 52.52
CA GLY A 5 -79.20 7.78 51.16
C GLY A 5 -78.47 8.73 50.20
N ALA A 6 -77.24 8.38 49.82
CA ALA A 6 -76.58 8.94 48.63
C ALA A 6 -75.40 8.03 48.22
N SER A 7 -75.60 7.33 47.12
CA SER A 7 -74.63 6.45 46.47
C SER A 7 -73.61 7.30 45.70
N ALA A 8 -72.36 7.37 46.18
CA ALA A 8 -71.26 8.00 45.46
C ALA A 8 -70.61 6.97 44.51
N TRP A 9 -70.90 7.09 43.22
CA TRP A 9 -70.22 6.35 42.17
C TRP A 9 -68.81 6.93 41.99
N ARG A 10 -67.77 6.20 42.41
CA ARG A 10 -66.38 6.54 42.07
C ARG A 10 -66.13 6.13 40.62
N GLN A 11 -65.96 7.10 39.73
CA GLN A 11 -65.42 6.87 38.40
C GLN A 11 -63.94 6.46 38.53
N LEU A 12 -63.62 5.25 38.05
CA LEU A 12 -62.23 4.82 37.83
C LEU A 12 -61.77 5.43 36.51
N THR A 13 -60.87 6.41 36.57
CA THR A 13 -60.17 6.92 35.39
C THR A 13 -59.11 5.90 34.95
N PRO A 14 -59.06 5.50 33.67
CA PRO A 14 -57.98 4.63 33.19
C PRO A 14 -56.70 5.47 33.10
N PHE A 15 -55.68 5.11 33.89
CA PHE A 15 -54.32 5.62 33.68
C PHE A 15 -53.80 5.08 32.33
N PRO A 16 -53.43 5.93 31.35
CA PRO A 16 -52.76 5.44 30.16
C PRO A 16 -51.35 4.98 30.55
N LEU A 17 -51.13 3.67 30.47
CA LEU A 17 -49.82 3.05 30.60
C LEU A 17 -48.99 3.43 29.36
N TYR A 18 -48.21 4.50 29.44
CA TYR A 18 -47.24 4.86 28.40
C TYR A 18 -46.12 3.81 28.38
N LEU A 19 -46.17 2.89 27.42
CA LEU A 19 -45.09 1.96 27.13
C LEU A 19 -43.95 2.77 26.48
N ALA A 20 -42.92 3.13 27.25
CA ALA A 20 -41.70 3.71 26.71
C ALA A 20 -40.91 2.61 25.96
N ILE A 21 -41.11 2.53 24.64
CA ILE A 21 -40.27 1.71 23.77
C ILE A 21 -38.91 2.43 23.67
N PHE A 22 -37.95 2.01 24.48
CA PHE A 22 -36.54 2.32 24.23
C PHE A 22 -36.13 1.58 22.96
N PHE A 23 -36.12 2.28 21.83
CA PHE A 23 -35.38 1.84 20.66
C PHE A 23 -33.90 1.81 21.06
N LEU A 24 -33.41 0.63 21.45
CA LEU A 24 -31.99 0.33 21.38
C LEU A 24 -31.61 0.42 19.91
N LEU A 25 -31.12 1.59 19.47
CA LEU A 25 -30.31 1.64 18.25
C LEU A 25 -29.11 0.74 18.54
N GLY A 26 -29.18 -0.49 18.04
CA GLY A 26 -27.99 -1.31 17.89
C GLY A 26 -27.03 -0.48 17.05
N ALA A 27 -25.95 -0.01 17.66
CA ALA A 27 -24.77 0.38 16.91
C ALA A 27 -24.29 -0.90 16.22
N ASN A 28 -24.79 -1.16 15.02
CA ASN A 28 -24.08 -2.01 14.08
C ASN A 28 -22.74 -1.29 13.90
N GLY A 29 -21.72 -1.74 14.63
CA GLY A 29 -20.36 -1.30 14.40
C GLY A 29 -20.07 -1.67 12.95
N ALA A 30 -20.10 -0.68 12.06
CA ALA A 30 -19.48 -0.84 10.77
C ALA A 30 -18.01 -1.12 11.08
N GLU A 31 -17.55 -2.35 10.86
CA GLU A 31 -16.11 -2.60 10.80
C GLU A 31 -15.56 -1.61 9.79
N ALA A 32 -14.66 -0.74 10.24
CA ALA A 32 -14.00 0.20 9.36
C ALA A 32 -13.27 -0.62 8.28
N ALA A 33 -13.56 -0.36 7.01
CA ALA A 33 -12.89 -1.03 5.91
C ALA A 33 -11.37 -0.85 6.05
N THR A 34 -10.61 -1.91 5.73
CA THR A 34 -9.15 -1.85 5.66
C THR A 34 -8.72 -0.66 4.81
N SER A 35 -7.65 0.02 5.20
CA SER A 35 -7.15 1.20 4.50
C SER A 35 -5.65 1.17 4.28
N PHE A 36 -5.21 1.93 3.29
CA PHE A 36 -3.82 2.17 2.97
C PHE A 36 -3.51 3.62 3.36
N SER A 37 -2.60 3.83 4.31
CA SER A 37 -2.16 5.15 4.75
C SER A 37 -0.78 5.41 4.19
N PHE A 38 -0.60 6.54 3.53
CA PHE A 38 0.64 6.92 2.84
C PHE A 38 1.28 8.10 3.55
N THR A 39 2.52 7.95 3.99
CA THR A 39 3.30 9.03 4.61
C THR A 39 4.54 9.31 3.78
N ASN A 40 4.73 10.57 3.40
CA ASN A 40 5.99 11.01 2.79
C ASN A 40 6.92 11.53 3.89
N ALA A 41 7.88 10.72 4.32
CA ALA A 41 8.94 11.13 5.24
C ALA A 41 10.21 11.61 4.50
N CYS A 42 10.19 11.66 3.16
CA CYS A 42 11.28 12.23 2.37
C CYS A 42 11.35 13.75 2.54
N ALA A 43 12.53 14.32 2.33
CA ALA A 43 12.74 15.77 2.35
C ALA A 43 12.20 16.49 1.08
N HIS A 44 11.73 15.72 0.09
CA HIS A 44 11.21 16.20 -1.19
C HIS A 44 9.80 15.66 -1.43
N PRO A 45 8.99 16.30 -2.29
CA PRO A 45 7.69 15.75 -2.66
C PRO A 45 7.82 14.40 -3.38
N VAL A 46 6.75 13.62 -3.32
CA VAL A 46 6.57 12.41 -4.12
C VAL A 46 5.20 12.41 -4.79
N TRP A 47 5.08 11.70 -5.90
CA TRP A 47 3.79 11.45 -6.55
C TRP A 47 3.50 9.96 -6.46
N VAL A 48 2.62 9.59 -5.53
CA VAL A 48 2.22 8.20 -5.29
C VAL A 48 1.50 7.69 -6.53
N GLY A 49 1.82 6.46 -6.92
CA GLY A 49 1.06 5.67 -7.88
C GLY A 49 0.45 4.45 -7.20
N ALA A 50 -0.69 4.02 -7.70
CA ALA A 50 -1.42 2.86 -7.21
C ALA A 50 -1.98 2.07 -8.38
N LEU A 51 -1.70 0.77 -8.39
CA LEU A 51 -2.18 -0.16 -9.41
C LEU A 51 -2.89 -1.33 -8.73
N SER A 52 -4.15 -1.53 -9.08
CA SER A 52 -4.89 -2.72 -8.68
C SER A 52 -4.54 -3.88 -9.62
N GLY A 53 -4.32 -5.06 -9.06
CA GLY A 53 -4.07 -6.28 -9.83
C GLY A 53 -5.24 -6.61 -10.77
N ALA A 54 -4.99 -7.45 -11.78
CA ALA A 54 -5.93 -7.70 -12.88
C ALA A 54 -7.33 -8.18 -12.44
N THR A 55 -7.42 -8.85 -11.29
CA THR A 55 -8.67 -9.38 -10.72
C THR A 55 -9.21 -8.52 -9.58
N SER A 56 -8.55 -7.43 -9.23
CA SER A 56 -8.92 -6.55 -8.13
C SER A 56 -9.76 -5.37 -8.61
N PRO A 57 -10.75 -4.91 -7.81
CA PRO A 57 -11.42 -3.64 -8.09
C PRO A 57 -10.41 -2.48 -8.11
N GLN A 58 -10.62 -1.53 -9.01
CA GLN A 58 -9.79 -0.32 -9.07
C GLN A 58 -9.99 0.54 -7.82
N LEU A 59 -8.88 1.10 -7.32
CA LEU A 59 -8.91 2.08 -6.24
C LEU A 59 -9.49 3.42 -6.73
N PRO A 60 -10.08 4.23 -5.84
CA PRO A 60 -10.71 5.50 -6.22
C PRO A 60 -9.71 6.55 -6.73
N ARG A 61 -8.41 6.38 -6.45
CA ARG A 61 -7.32 7.18 -7.01
C ARG A 61 -6.18 6.26 -7.39
N THR A 62 -5.66 6.42 -8.60
CA THR A 62 -4.50 5.67 -9.13
C THR A 62 -3.20 6.46 -9.04
N GLY A 63 -3.26 7.74 -8.67
CA GLY A 63 -2.10 8.52 -8.29
C GLY A 63 -2.46 9.86 -7.65
N PHE A 64 -1.53 10.40 -6.85
CA PHE A 64 -1.72 11.66 -6.12
C PHE A 64 -0.38 12.26 -5.66
N TYR A 65 -0.34 13.58 -5.54
CA TYR A 65 0.79 14.31 -4.97
C TYR A 65 0.82 14.19 -3.44
N LEU A 66 2.02 14.06 -2.86
CA LEU A 66 2.25 14.04 -1.43
C LEU A 66 3.48 14.90 -1.06
N ALA A 67 3.23 16.04 -0.41
CA ALA A 67 4.27 16.94 0.07
C ALA A 67 5.15 16.30 1.16
N PRO A 68 6.39 16.81 1.40
CA PRO A 68 7.20 16.39 2.55
C PRO A 68 6.42 16.47 3.86
N GLY A 69 6.48 15.41 4.67
CA GLY A 69 5.77 15.28 5.94
C GLY A 69 4.26 15.06 5.84
N ALA A 70 3.68 15.10 4.64
CA ALA A 70 2.25 14.93 4.46
C ALA A 70 1.82 13.46 4.53
N THR A 71 0.57 13.24 4.91
CA THR A 71 -0.09 11.93 4.90
C THR A 71 -1.35 11.97 4.04
N SER A 72 -1.64 10.88 3.34
CA SER A 72 -2.91 10.64 2.64
C SER A 72 -3.40 9.22 2.91
N ALA A 73 -4.63 8.90 2.53
CA ALA A 73 -5.17 7.56 2.67
C ALA A 73 -6.05 7.16 1.48
N LEU A 74 -6.15 5.86 1.26
CA LEU A 74 -7.12 5.22 0.38
C LEU A 74 -7.83 4.11 1.15
N ALA A 75 -9.15 4.02 1.02
CA ALA A 75 -9.87 2.86 1.48
C ALA A 75 -9.61 1.69 0.53
N ALA A 76 -9.45 0.48 1.08
CA ALA A 76 -9.57 -0.73 0.28
C ALA A 76 -11.00 -0.85 -0.27
N PRO A 77 -11.21 -1.57 -1.38
CA PRO A 77 -12.55 -1.82 -1.89
C PRO A 77 -13.47 -2.46 -0.83
N SER A 78 -14.77 -2.18 -0.92
CA SER A 78 -15.76 -2.71 0.03
C SER A 78 -15.89 -4.24 0.03
N SER A 79 -15.36 -4.93 -0.99
CA SER A 79 -15.21 -6.38 -1.00
C SER A 79 -14.24 -6.90 0.06
N GLY A 80 -13.37 -6.04 0.59
CA GLY A 80 -12.30 -6.34 1.55
C GLY A 80 -11.13 -7.14 0.97
N ALA A 81 -11.38 -8.05 0.01
CA ALA A 81 -10.33 -8.66 -0.80
C ALA A 81 -9.80 -7.67 -1.86
N TRP A 82 -8.49 -7.53 -1.94
CA TRP A 82 -7.80 -6.71 -2.92
C TRP A 82 -6.34 -7.12 -3.05
N SER A 83 -5.78 -7.06 -4.25
CA SER A 83 -4.35 -7.24 -4.50
C SER A 83 -3.85 -6.15 -5.44
N GLY A 84 -2.67 -5.62 -5.18
CA GLY A 84 -2.04 -4.60 -6.02
C GLY A 84 -0.76 -4.06 -5.42
N ASN A 85 -0.25 -3.00 -6.03
CA ASN A 85 1.00 -2.38 -5.61
C ASN A 85 0.93 -0.86 -5.64
N PHE A 86 1.79 -0.29 -4.79
CA PHE A 86 1.98 1.14 -4.61
C PHE A 86 3.45 1.49 -4.83
N TRP A 87 3.69 2.69 -5.35
CA TRP A 87 5.05 3.23 -5.52
C TRP A 87 5.03 4.74 -5.38
N ALA A 88 6.21 5.36 -5.33
CA ALA A 88 6.37 6.80 -5.36
C ALA A 88 7.25 7.22 -6.53
N ARG A 89 6.76 8.16 -7.32
CA ARG A 89 7.50 8.85 -8.38
C ARG A 89 8.26 10.04 -7.80
N THR A 90 9.45 10.30 -8.34
CA THR A 90 10.31 11.43 -7.92
C THR A 90 10.76 12.28 -9.11
N GLY A 91 11.15 13.52 -8.83
CA GLY A 91 11.61 14.45 -9.86
C GLY A 91 10.54 14.76 -10.90
N CYS A 92 9.27 14.85 -10.49
CA CYS A 92 8.17 15.12 -11.42
C CYS A 92 8.08 16.61 -11.75
N GLY A 93 7.82 16.91 -13.01
CA GLY A 93 7.59 18.25 -13.54
C GLY A 93 6.52 18.23 -14.61
N VAL A 94 5.81 19.35 -14.76
CA VAL A 94 4.84 19.56 -15.84
C VAL A 94 5.58 20.18 -17.01
N ASP A 95 5.53 19.54 -18.17
CA ASP A 95 6.03 20.11 -19.41
C ASP A 95 5.16 21.30 -19.81
N GLU A 96 5.76 22.50 -19.93
CA GLU A 96 5.01 23.73 -20.20
C GLU A 96 4.37 23.77 -21.60
N GLY A 97 4.92 23.02 -22.56
CA GLY A 97 4.42 22.99 -23.95
C GLY A 97 3.21 22.08 -24.14
N THR A 98 3.14 20.98 -23.39
CA THR A 98 2.11 19.94 -23.51
C THR A 98 1.17 19.88 -22.31
N GLY A 99 1.54 20.49 -21.18
CA GLY A 99 0.85 20.35 -19.90
C GLY A 99 0.97 18.96 -19.28
N SER A 100 1.80 18.08 -19.84
CA SER A 100 1.94 16.68 -19.38
C SER A 100 2.90 16.57 -18.20
N LEU A 101 2.50 15.83 -17.17
CA LEU A 101 3.38 15.46 -16.06
C LEU A 101 4.34 14.34 -16.50
N ALA A 102 5.63 14.55 -16.28
CA ALA A 102 6.66 13.53 -16.43
C ALA A 102 7.53 13.44 -15.18
N CYS A 103 7.99 12.25 -14.83
CA CYS A 103 8.79 11.98 -13.63
C CYS A 103 10.14 11.35 -13.98
N ALA A 104 11.18 11.74 -13.25
CA ALA A 104 12.53 11.20 -13.44
C ALA A 104 12.62 9.71 -13.06
N THR A 105 11.85 9.26 -12.07
CA THR A 105 11.79 7.85 -11.67
C THR A 105 10.35 7.36 -11.51
N ALA A 106 10.15 6.07 -11.81
CA ALA A 106 8.90 5.33 -11.61
C ALA A 106 7.66 5.91 -12.31
N ASP A 107 7.84 6.70 -13.37
CA ASP A 107 6.75 7.29 -14.15
C ASP A 107 5.79 6.21 -14.67
N CYS A 108 4.49 6.45 -14.63
CA CYS A 108 3.48 5.56 -15.18
C CYS A 108 3.06 5.90 -16.62
N GLY A 109 3.65 6.96 -17.21
CA GLY A 109 3.57 7.27 -18.63
C GLY A 109 2.19 7.72 -19.11
N THR A 110 1.33 8.18 -18.19
CA THR A 110 0.01 8.74 -18.52
C THR A 110 0.08 10.20 -18.95
N GLY A 111 1.16 10.91 -18.60
CA GLY A 111 1.21 12.36 -18.71
C GLY A 111 0.41 13.09 -17.62
N ASP A 112 -0.06 12.38 -16.58
CA ASP A 112 -0.92 12.92 -15.53
C ASP A 112 -0.49 12.41 -14.13
N VAL A 113 -1.02 13.04 -13.08
CA VAL A 113 -0.94 12.58 -11.71
C VAL A 113 -1.62 11.23 -11.56
N ALA A 114 -2.74 10.98 -12.22
CA ALA A 114 -3.39 9.67 -12.21
C ALA A 114 -2.64 8.68 -13.11
N CYS A 115 -2.47 7.43 -12.65
CA CYS A 115 -1.79 6.38 -13.41
C CYS A 115 -2.74 5.48 -14.22
N GLU A 116 -4.05 5.58 -14.01
CA GLU A 116 -5.08 4.99 -14.89
C GLU A 116 -4.84 3.52 -15.28
N GLY A 117 -4.46 2.69 -14.31
CA GLY A 117 -4.19 1.27 -14.52
C GLY A 117 -2.85 0.94 -15.19
N ARG A 118 -1.97 1.94 -15.38
CA ARG A 118 -0.59 1.74 -15.82
C ARG A 118 0.34 1.56 -14.62
N GLY A 119 1.26 0.61 -14.73
CA GLY A 119 2.33 0.41 -13.77
C GLY A 119 3.50 1.39 -13.96
N PRO A 120 4.42 1.44 -12.99
CA PRO A 120 5.63 2.26 -13.07
C PRO A 120 6.62 1.74 -14.12
N ALA A 121 7.35 2.66 -14.74
CA ALA A 121 8.57 2.35 -15.47
C ALA A 121 9.73 2.06 -14.49
N PRO A 122 10.39 0.89 -14.56
CA PRO A 122 11.56 0.60 -13.73
C PRO A 122 12.74 1.55 -14.02
N PRO A 123 13.63 1.82 -13.05
CA PRO A 123 13.67 1.23 -11.71
C PRO A 123 12.66 1.82 -10.71
N VAL A 124 12.11 0.96 -9.84
CA VAL A 124 11.09 1.33 -8.86
C VAL A 124 11.10 0.38 -7.65
N THR A 125 11.02 0.96 -6.45
CA THR A 125 10.70 0.21 -5.22
C THR A 125 9.18 0.04 -5.14
N LEU A 126 8.69 -1.20 -5.05
CA LEU A 126 7.26 -1.50 -4.92
C LEU A 126 6.90 -1.82 -3.47
N ALA A 127 5.73 -1.34 -3.03
CA ALA A 127 5.02 -1.85 -1.86
C ALA A 127 3.84 -2.70 -2.36
N GLU A 128 3.89 -4.01 -2.14
CA GLU A 128 2.91 -4.97 -2.64
C GLU A 128 2.03 -5.45 -1.49
N ILE A 129 0.71 -5.49 -1.70
CA ILE A 129 -0.25 -5.92 -0.68
C ILE A 129 -1.34 -6.76 -1.34
N THR A 130 -1.66 -7.89 -0.71
CA THR A 130 -2.80 -8.75 -1.00
C THR A 130 -3.61 -8.95 0.28
N LEU A 131 -4.82 -8.38 0.31
CA LEU A 131 -5.81 -8.52 1.37
C LEU A 131 -6.67 -9.76 1.14
N ALA A 132 -6.81 -10.57 2.18
CA ALA A 132 -7.76 -11.69 2.20
C ALA A 132 -9.20 -11.17 2.28
N ALA A 133 -10.14 -11.95 1.73
CA ALA A 133 -11.55 -11.63 1.88
C ALA A 133 -11.96 -11.65 3.37
N PRO A 134 -12.74 -10.67 3.85
CA PRO A 134 -13.25 -10.66 5.22
C PRO A 134 -13.99 -11.96 5.53
N GLY A 135 -13.72 -12.53 6.71
CA GLY A 135 -14.34 -13.78 7.16
C GLY A 135 -13.87 -15.05 6.45
N SER A 136 -12.92 -14.97 5.51
CA SER A 136 -12.34 -16.16 4.86
C SER A 136 -11.43 -16.98 5.77
N GLY A 137 -10.98 -16.41 6.89
CA GLY A 137 -9.90 -16.97 7.72
C GLY A 137 -8.52 -16.91 7.05
N GLY A 138 -8.41 -16.27 5.87
CA GLY A 138 -7.16 -16.05 5.17
C GLY A 138 -6.28 -14.98 5.84
N LEU A 139 -4.99 -15.03 5.51
CA LEU A 139 -4.02 -14.01 5.91
C LEU A 139 -3.86 -12.99 4.78
N ASP A 140 -3.61 -11.76 5.15
CA ASP A 140 -3.10 -10.76 4.24
C ASP A 140 -1.61 -11.04 3.99
N PHE A 141 -1.14 -10.77 2.78
CA PHE A 141 0.26 -10.86 2.37
C PHE A 141 0.75 -9.48 1.96
N TYR A 142 1.97 -9.14 2.34
CA TYR A 142 2.59 -7.87 1.95
C TYR A 142 4.10 -7.98 1.95
N ASP A 143 4.72 -7.14 1.13
CA ASP A 143 6.16 -7.08 0.98
C ASP A 143 6.61 -5.75 0.36
N VAL A 144 7.89 -5.46 0.53
CA VAL A 144 8.59 -4.43 -0.24
C VAL A 144 9.45 -5.16 -1.26
N SER A 145 9.37 -4.76 -2.52
CA SER A 145 10.00 -5.46 -3.63
C SER A 145 10.94 -4.58 -4.43
N LEU A 146 12.16 -5.09 -4.62
CA LEU A 146 13.22 -4.50 -5.42
C LEU A 146 13.50 -5.31 -6.70
N VAL A 147 12.58 -6.20 -7.07
CA VAL A 147 12.67 -7.01 -8.30
C VAL A 147 12.77 -6.12 -9.54
N ASP A 148 12.04 -5.00 -9.53
CA ASP A 148 12.10 -3.95 -10.54
C ASP A 148 13.05 -2.80 -10.16
N GLY A 149 14.03 -3.07 -9.30
CA GLY A 149 15.05 -2.11 -8.90
C GLY A 149 14.66 -1.26 -7.70
N PHE A 150 15.29 -0.11 -7.57
CA PHE A 150 15.11 0.80 -6.44
C PHE A 150 15.14 2.23 -6.94
N ASN A 151 14.24 3.08 -6.44
CA ASN A 151 14.34 4.53 -6.61
C ASN A 151 14.38 5.27 -5.26
N LEU A 152 13.62 4.81 -4.27
CA LEU A 152 13.63 5.37 -2.91
C LEU A 152 13.27 4.32 -1.83
N PRO A 153 13.61 4.56 -0.56
CA PRO A 153 13.29 3.64 0.55
C PRO A 153 11.79 3.60 0.87
N VAL A 154 11.26 2.42 1.16
CA VAL A 154 9.83 2.20 1.45
C VAL A 154 9.65 1.21 2.60
N SER A 155 8.64 1.41 3.44
CA SER A 155 8.17 0.41 4.41
C SER A 155 6.65 0.25 4.40
N ILE A 156 6.18 -0.95 4.73
CA ILE A 156 4.79 -1.28 5.02
C ILE A 156 4.71 -1.74 6.48
N THR A 157 3.93 -1.03 7.30
CA THR A 157 3.67 -1.40 8.70
C THR A 157 2.16 -1.62 8.91
N PRO A 158 1.71 -2.84 9.19
CA PRO A 158 0.30 -3.08 9.54
C PRO A 158 -0.04 -2.46 10.91
N SER A 159 -1.24 -1.93 11.09
CA SER A 159 -1.71 -1.31 12.36
C SER A 159 -2.00 -2.30 13.50
N HIS A 160 -1.54 -3.54 13.35
CA HIS A 160 -1.71 -4.62 14.32
C HIS A 160 -0.35 -5.00 14.92
N GLY A 161 -0.17 -4.77 16.23
CA GLY A 161 1.13 -4.89 16.91
C GLY A 161 1.78 -6.27 16.92
N GLY A 162 1.08 -7.31 16.46
CA GLY A 162 1.64 -8.66 16.27
C GLY A 162 2.23 -8.94 14.88
N CYS A 163 2.07 -8.02 13.92
CA CYS A 163 2.54 -8.20 12.55
C CYS A 163 3.85 -7.45 12.32
N GLN A 164 4.78 -8.08 11.59
CA GLN A 164 6.08 -7.48 11.30
C GLN A 164 5.97 -6.42 10.22
N ALA A 165 6.86 -5.43 10.22
CA ALA A 165 6.96 -4.48 9.12
C ALA A 165 7.79 -5.08 7.97
N ALA A 166 7.36 -4.88 6.73
CA ALA A 166 8.18 -5.10 5.54
C ALA A 166 8.91 -3.79 5.21
N ALA A 167 10.22 -3.80 5.00
CA ALA A 167 10.95 -2.56 4.79
C ALA A 167 12.22 -2.71 3.94
N CYS A 168 12.41 -1.73 3.05
CA CYS A 168 13.70 -1.34 2.51
C CYS A 168 13.97 0.09 2.97
N ALA A 169 14.64 0.24 4.12
CA ALA A 169 14.99 1.54 4.68
C ALA A 169 16.41 2.00 4.29
N GLY A 170 17.24 1.10 3.75
CA GLY A 170 18.58 1.42 3.28
C GLY A 170 18.60 2.24 1.99
N ASP A 171 19.65 3.04 1.80
CA ASP A 171 19.91 3.74 0.55
C ASP A 171 20.64 2.83 -0.45
N VAL A 172 19.87 2.15 -1.31
CA VAL A 172 20.44 1.30 -2.37
C VAL A 172 21.16 2.13 -3.44
N ASN A 173 20.80 3.40 -3.64
CA ASN A 173 21.48 4.27 -4.61
C ASN A 173 22.94 4.49 -4.22
N ALA A 174 23.24 4.60 -2.92
CA ALA A 174 24.60 4.76 -2.40
C ALA A 174 25.51 3.55 -2.68
N VAL A 175 24.95 2.34 -2.74
CA VAL A 175 25.69 1.08 -2.99
C VAL A 175 25.45 0.51 -4.38
N CYS A 176 24.75 1.25 -5.25
CA CYS A 176 24.35 0.77 -6.57
C CYS A 176 25.58 0.44 -7.44
N PRO A 177 25.69 -0.78 -8.00
CA PRO A 177 26.73 -1.14 -8.95
C PRO A 177 26.75 -0.18 -10.14
N SER A 178 27.93 0.17 -10.65
CA SER A 178 28.10 1.24 -11.63
C SER A 178 27.31 1.04 -12.93
N ASP A 179 27.15 -0.21 -13.33
CA ASP A 179 26.41 -0.67 -14.51
C ASP A 179 24.88 -0.68 -14.32
N LEU A 180 24.39 -0.53 -13.07
CA LEU A 180 22.97 -0.47 -12.73
C LEU A 180 22.46 0.94 -12.40
N ARG A 181 23.36 1.93 -12.29
CA ARG A 181 23.01 3.30 -11.89
C ARG A 181 22.15 4.01 -12.94
N VAL A 182 21.11 4.69 -12.46
CA VAL A 182 20.41 5.74 -13.20
C VAL A 182 20.87 7.08 -12.64
N VAL A 183 21.46 7.90 -13.50
CA VAL A 183 22.08 9.16 -13.11
C VAL A 183 21.24 10.33 -13.59
N SER A 184 20.97 11.28 -12.69
CA SER A 184 20.33 12.55 -13.04
C SER A 184 21.24 13.36 -13.96
N GLY A 185 20.73 13.73 -15.14
CA GLY A 185 21.46 14.55 -16.10
C GLY A 185 21.81 15.96 -15.59
N SER A 186 21.09 16.47 -14.59
CA SER A 186 21.29 17.82 -14.04
C SER A 186 22.28 17.87 -12.87
N SER A 187 22.28 16.86 -11.99
CA SER A 187 23.11 16.83 -10.78
C SER A 187 24.28 15.83 -10.85
N GLY A 188 24.24 14.86 -11.77
CA GLY A 188 25.18 13.74 -11.80
C GLY A 188 24.99 12.73 -10.66
N GLU A 189 23.93 12.88 -9.87
CA GLU A 189 23.59 12.00 -8.74
C GLU A 189 22.93 10.70 -9.22
N VAL A 190 23.18 9.59 -8.51
CA VAL A 190 22.46 8.34 -8.71
C VAL A 190 21.06 8.49 -8.10
N VAL A 191 20.04 8.60 -8.95
CA VAL A 191 18.65 8.82 -8.52
C VAL A 191 17.84 7.53 -8.45
N ALA A 192 18.35 6.45 -9.05
CA ALA A 192 17.76 5.13 -8.95
C ALA A 192 18.78 4.03 -9.33
N CYS A 193 18.48 2.79 -8.96
CA CYS A 193 19.28 1.61 -9.25
C CYS A 193 18.44 0.54 -9.95
N LYS A 194 18.82 0.17 -11.18
CA LYS A 194 18.17 -0.92 -11.93
C LYS A 194 18.39 -2.25 -11.25
N SER A 195 17.41 -3.15 -11.28
CA SER A 195 17.71 -4.56 -11.05
C SER A 195 18.53 -5.13 -12.21
N ALA A 196 19.22 -6.24 -11.98
CA ALA A 196 19.94 -6.94 -13.05
C ALA A 196 18.98 -7.44 -14.15
N CYS A 197 17.73 -7.75 -13.82
CA CYS A 197 16.73 -8.10 -14.83
C CYS A 197 16.44 -6.90 -15.75
N ASN A 198 16.15 -5.73 -15.18
CA ASN A 198 15.85 -4.54 -15.99
C ASN A 198 17.08 -4.04 -16.78
N ALA A 199 18.30 -4.31 -16.30
CA ALA A 199 19.53 -3.91 -16.98
C ALA A 199 19.91 -4.85 -18.14
N TYR A 200 19.78 -6.17 -17.96
CA TYR A 200 20.34 -7.15 -18.91
C TYR A 200 19.29 -8.00 -19.63
N GLY A 201 18.07 -8.10 -19.10
CA GLY A 201 16.99 -8.92 -19.69
C GLY A 201 17.28 -10.42 -19.75
N SER A 202 18.33 -10.92 -19.08
CA SER A 202 18.74 -12.31 -19.18
C SER A 202 17.79 -13.22 -18.40
N ALA A 203 17.58 -14.44 -18.90
CA ALA A 203 16.76 -15.45 -18.24
C ALA A 203 17.20 -15.71 -16.79
N ARG A 204 18.52 -15.68 -16.53
CA ARG A 204 19.08 -15.86 -15.18
C ARG A 204 18.68 -14.76 -14.21
N TYR A 205 18.65 -13.50 -14.66
CA TYR A 205 18.29 -12.38 -13.77
C TYR A 205 16.80 -12.16 -13.66
N CYS A 206 16.06 -12.48 -14.71
CA CYS A 206 14.60 -12.31 -14.77
C CYS A 206 13.84 -13.56 -14.32
N CYS A 207 14.53 -14.61 -13.89
CA CYS A 207 13.94 -15.89 -13.51
C CYS A 207 12.91 -16.41 -14.51
N SER A 208 13.30 -16.47 -15.79
CA SER A 208 12.43 -16.88 -16.89
C SER A 208 13.03 -18.04 -17.69
N GLY A 209 12.23 -18.69 -18.54
CA GLY A 209 12.68 -19.85 -19.32
C GLY A 209 13.19 -20.97 -18.41
N ASP A 210 14.42 -21.43 -18.66
CA ASP A 210 15.08 -22.47 -17.85
C ASP A 210 15.29 -22.08 -16.38
N TYR A 211 15.19 -20.77 -16.07
CA TYR A 211 15.26 -20.22 -14.73
C TYR A 211 13.88 -19.92 -14.13
N GLY A 212 12.78 -20.39 -14.75
CA GLY A 212 11.41 -20.13 -14.31
C GLY A 212 10.95 -20.88 -13.06
N THR A 213 11.86 -21.36 -12.23
CA THR A 213 11.53 -22.03 -10.96
C THR A 213 12.47 -21.58 -9.84
N PRO A 214 12.03 -21.59 -8.57
CA PRO A 214 12.89 -21.27 -7.43
C PRO A 214 14.16 -22.14 -7.35
N ALA A 215 14.07 -23.40 -7.77
CA ALA A 215 15.21 -24.32 -7.79
C ALA A 215 16.28 -23.93 -8.83
N ALA A 216 15.86 -23.33 -9.94
CA ALA A 216 16.76 -22.96 -11.04
C ALA A 216 17.27 -21.50 -10.91
N CYS A 217 16.45 -20.57 -10.41
CA CYS A 217 16.83 -19.17 -10.24
C CYS A 217 17.14 -18.85 -8.78
N GLY A 218 18.42 -18.91 -8.45
CA GLY A 218 18.94 -18.50 -7.15
C GLY A 218 19.46 -17.06 -7.14
N PRO A 219 19.91 -16.57 -5.97
CA PRO A 219 20.49 -15.24 -5.83
C PRO A 219 21.73 -15.06 -6.74
N THR A 220 22.05 -13.80 -7.03
CA THR A 220 23.19 -13.38 -7.86
C THR A 220 24.02 -12.33 -7.12
N ASN A 221 25.20 -12.01 -7.63
CA ASN A 221 26.01 -10.91 -7.09
C ASN A 221 25.23 -9.59 -7.08
N TYR A 222 24.36 -9.36 -8.06
CA TYR A 222 23.52 -8.16 -8.11
C TYR A 222 22.41 -8.21 -7.07
N SER A 223 21.60 -9.28 -7.01
CA SER A 223 20.50 -9.35 -6.02
C SER A 223 21.02 -9.30 -4.58
N GLN A 224 22.22 -9.82 -4.32
CA GLN A 224 22.86 -9.75 -3.01
C GLN A 224 23.21 -8.31 -2.58
N VAL A 225 23.48 -7.39 -3.50
CA VAL A 225 23.67 -5.96 -3.16
C VAL A 225 22.39 -5.36 -2.61
N PHE A 226 21.27 -5.61 -3.30
CA PHE A 226 19.94 -5.15 -2.88
C PHE A 226 19.56 -5.78 -1.53
N LYS A 227 19.81 -7.10 -1.37
CA LYS A 227 19.50 -7.81 -0.13
C LYS A 227 20.32 -7.33 1.06
N ALA A 228 21.59 -7.00 0.85
CA ALA A 228 22.45 -6.48 1.91
C ALA A 228 21.98 -5.10 2.41
N ALA A 229 21.50 -4.23 1.50
CA ALA A 229 20.94 -2.93 1.86
C ALA A 229 19.54 -3.05 2.49
N CYS A 230 18.74 -4.02 2.04
CA CYS A 230 17.35 -4.20 2.45
C CYS A 230 17.02 -5.68 2.73
N PRO A 231 17.41 -6.21 3.91
CA PRO A 231 17.25 -7.64 4.23
C PRO A 231 15.81 -8.13 4.28
N ALA A 232 14.86 -7.23 4.57
CA ALA A 232 13.42 -7.52 4.68
C ALA A 232 12.65 -7.21 3.39
N ALA A 233 13.33 -7.00 2.27
CA ALA A 233 12.71 -6.75 0.96
C ALA A 233 13.09 -7.85 -0.04
N TYR A 234 12.23 -8.08 -1.03
CA TYR A 234 12.54 -8.96 -2.15
C TYR A 234 13.69 -8.37 -2.96
N SER A 235 14.76 -9.13 -3.12
CA SER A 235 15.91 -8.74 -3.94
C SER A 235 15.93 -9.35 -5.35
N TYR A 236 15.12 -10.39 -5.58
CA TYR A 236 14.87 -11.07 -6.86
C TYR A 236 13.56 -11.87 -6.76
N ALA A 237 13.09 -12.42 -7.89
CA ALA A 237 11.73 -12.96 -8.02
C ALA A 237 11.34 -14.14 -7.10
N TYR A 238 12.30 -14.89 -6.55
CA TYR A 238 12.03 -16.03 -5.66
C TYR A 238 12.65 -15.86 -4.27
N ASP A 239 12.78 -14.63 -3.78
CA ASP A 239 13.31 -14.29 -2.45
C ASP A 239 12.24 -14.39 -1.34
N ASP A 240 11.40 -15.44 -1.34
CA ASP A 240 10.21 -15.50 -0.49
C ASP A 240 10.55 -15.62 1.01
N ALA A 241 11.53 -16.47 1.34
CA ALA A 241 11.77 -16.93 2.71
C ALA A 241 12.08 -15.82 3.73
N SER A 242 12.48 -14.62 3.28
CA SER A 242 12.84 -13.49 4.14
C SER A 242 12.13 -12.19 3.75
N SER A 243 11.21 -12.23 2.79
CA SER A 243 10.66 -11.03 2.17
C SER A 243 9.14 -11.01 2.08
N THR A 244 8.49 -12.17 2.19
CA THR A 244 7.02 -12.23 2.31
C THR A 244 6.60 -12.12 3.78
N PHE A 245 5.70 -11.20 4.06
CA PHE A 245 5.12 -11.04 5.39
C PHE A 245 3.63 -11.32 5.35
N THR A 246 3.10 -11.79 6.48
CA THR A 246 1.67 -12.04 6.64
C THR A 246 1.12 -11.31 7.85
N CYS A 247 -0.17 -11.00 7.80
CA CYS A 247 -0.87 -10.40 8.92
C CYS A 247 -2.34 -10.83 8.91
N SER A 248 -2.94 -10.90 10.10
CA SER A 248 -4.38 -11.06 10.28
C SER A 248 -4.90 -9.90 11.11
N GLY A 249 -5.99 -9.27 10.69
CA GLY A 249 -6.69 -8.27 11.49
C GLY A 249 -6.05 -6.87 11.50
N ALA A 250 -5.22 -6.53 10.51
CA ALA A 250 -4.78 -5.15 10.33
C ALA A 250 -5.90 -4.30 9.73
N ALA A 251 -6.28 -3.23 10.45
CA ALA A 251 -7.25 -2.25 9.94
C ALA A 251 -6.63 -1.25 8.95
N THR A 252 -5.30 -1.09 9.01
CA THR A 252 -4.57 -0.13 8.19
C THR A 252 -3.20 -0.68 7.86
N TYR A 253 -2.77 -0.49 6.62
CA TYR A 253 -1.39 -0.68 6.19
C TYR A 253 -0.76 0.69 6.01
N HIS A 254 0.26 0.99 6.80
CA HIS A 254 0.99 2.26 6.73
C HIS A 254 2.19 2.11 5.77
N ILE A 255 2.06 2.68 4.58
CA ILE A 255 3.10 2.81 3.57
C ILE A 255 3.86 4.12 3.81
N THR A 256 5.13 4.01 4.20
CA THR A 256 5.99 5.18 4.43
C THR A 256 7.08 5.23 3.37
N PHE A 257 7.19 6.37 2.69
CA PHE A 257 8.30 6.69 1.79
C PHE A 257 9.41 7.38 2.59
N CYS A 258 10.65 6.95 2.41
CA CYS A 258 11.81 7.32 3.22
C CYS A 258 11.61 7.09 4.73
N PRO A 259 11.24 5.87 5.17
CA PRO A 259 11.09 5.56 6.59
C PRO A 259 12.39 5.82 7.37
N ALA A 260 12.26 6.14 8.66
CA ALA A 260 13.41 6.23 9.55
C ALA A 260 14.09 4.86 9.72
N THR A 261 15.42 4.85 9.69
CA THR A 261 16.27 3.68 9.97
C THR A 261 16.48 3.45 11.46
#